data_AF-A0A2V8C7F2-F1
#
_entry.id   AF-A0A2V8C7F2-F1
#
_cell.length_a   1.000
_cell.length_b   1.000
_cell.length_c   1.000
_cell.angle_alpha   90.00
_cell.angle_beta   90.00
_cell.angle_gamma   90.00
#
_symmetry.space_group_name_H-M   'P 1'
#
loop_
_entity.id
_entity.type
_entity.pdbx_description
1 polymer ?
#
loop_
_entity_poly.entity_id
_entity_poly.type
_entity_poly.pdbx_seq_one_letter_code
_entity_poly.pdbx_strand_id
1 'polypeptide(L)' 'GEAPADPTTKKCPECLSEVPIAAKRCAFCTVAFS' A
#
# COMPACT_ATOMS: atom_id res chain seq x y z
N GLY A 1 19.68 -8.48 18.33
CA GLY A 1 19.36 -7.69 17.13
C GLY A 1 17.85 -7.59 17.07
N GLU A 2 17.31 -6.39 16.95
CA GLU A 2 15.86 -6.19 16.80
C GLU A 2 15.46 -6.55 15.35
N ALA A 3 14.34 -7.25 15.21
CA ALA A 3 13.77 -7.55 13.91
C ALA A 3 13.27 -6.25 13.25
N PRO A 4 13.27 -6.16 11.90
CA PRO A 4 12.67 -5.03 11.21
C PRO A 4 11.17 -4.94 11.57
N ALA A 5 10.67 -3.72 11.74
CA ALA A 5 9.23 -3.52 11.91
C ALA A 5 8.47 -4.05 10.69
N ASP A 6 7.27 -4.58 10.94
CA ASP A 6 6.37 -5.01 9.87
C ASP A 6 6.09 -3.85 8.88
N PRO A 7 5.99 -4.15 7.58
CA PRO A 7 5.65 -3.12 6.60
C PRO A 7 4.25 -2.57 6.88
N THR A 8 4.09 -1.26 6.76
CA THR A 8 2.80 -0.56 6.91
C THR A 8 2.22 -0.14 5.55
N THR A 9 2.98 -0.33 4.48
CA THR A 9 2.64 0.03 3.10
C THR A 9 2.58 -1.21 2.20
N LYS A 10 1.76 -1.11 1.15
CA LYS A 10 1.69 -2.04 0.02
C LYS A 10 1.79 -1.27 -1.30
N LYS A 11 2.18 -1.94 -2.37
CA LYS A 11 2.26 -1.34 -3.71
C LYS A 11 0.90 -1.48 -4.43
N CYS A 12 0.41 -0.38 -4.99
CA CYS A 12 -0.78 -0.40 -5.84
C CYS A 12 -0.50 -1.22 -7.11
N PRO A 13 -1.32 -2.23 -7.46
CA PRO A 13 -1.08 -3.07 -8.64
C PRO A 13 -1.22 -2.30 -9.96
N GLU A 14 -2.05 -1.25 -9.98
CA GLU A 14 -2.32 -0.49 -11.21
C GLU A 14 -1.28 0.60 -11.50
N CYS A 15 -0.87 1.34 -10.47
CA CYS A 15 -0.01 2.53 -10.64
C CYS A 15 1.34 2.43 -9.94
N LEU A 16 1.63 1.30 -9.26
CA LEU A 16 2.91 1.02 -8.61
C LEU A 16 3.29 1.98 -7.46
N SER A 17 2.38 2.85 -7.01
CA SER A 17 2.61 3.73 -5.87
C SER A 17 2.51 2.96 -4.54
N GLU A 18 3.29 3.36 -3.54
CA GLU A 18 3.15 2.85 -2.17
C GLU A 18 1.96 3.51 -1.46
N VAL A 19 1.11 2.70 -0.84
CA VAL A 19 -0.08 3.13 -0.11
C VAL A 19 -0.21 2.36 1.20
N PRO A 20 -0.94 2.85 2.22
CA PRO A 20 -1.17 2.10 3.45
C PRO A 20 -1.81 0.73 3.18
N ILE A 21 -1.39 -0.31 3.91
CA ILE A 21 -1.95 -1.67 3.76
C ILE A 21 -3.48 -1.66 3.94
N ALA A 22 -3.97 -0.87 4.91
CA ALA A 22 -5.38 -0.72 5.24
C ALA A 22 -6.19 0.14 4.24
N ALA A 23 -5.55 0.73 3.22
CA ALA A 23 -6.26 1.51 2.22
C ALA A 23 -7.24 0.62 1.44
N LYS A 24 -8.46 1.15 1.20
CA LYS A 24 -9.49 0.54 0.36
C LYS A 24 -9.46 1.03 -1.09
N ARG A 25 -8.89 2.21 -1.33
CA ARG A 25 -8.65 2.79 -2.66
C ARG A 25 -7.28 3.46 -2.72
N CYS A 26 -6.69 3.52 -3.90
CA CYS A 26 -5.41 4.19 -4.11
C CYS A 26 -5.56 5.71 -4.06
N ALA A 27 -4.73 6.40 -3.28
CA ALA A 27 -4.73 7.86 -3.21
C ALA A 27 -4.20 8.55 -4.48
N PHE A 28 -3.46 7.81 -5.32
CA PHE A 28 -2.81 8.36 -6.52
C PHE A 28 -3.66 8.18 -7.78
N CYS A 29 -4.19 6.97 -8.01
CA CYS A 29 -4.96 6.65 -9.21
C CYS A 29 -6.46 6.38 -8.93
N THR A 30 -6.91 6.48 -7.68
CA THR A 30 -8.32 6.32 -7.26
C THR A 30 -8.97 4.94 -7.48
N VAL A 31 -8.21 3.96 -7.99
CA VAL A 31 -8.70 2.58 -8.15
C VAL A 31 -9.03 1.92 -6.79
N ALA A 32 -10.00 1.01 -6.77
CA ALA A 32 -10.30 0.20 -5.59
C ALA A 32 -9.28 -0.91 -5.51
N PHE A 33 -8.82 -1.21 -4.29
CA PHE A 33 -8.18 -2.50 -4.06
C PHE A 33 -9.30 -3.51 -3.92
N SER A 34 -9.42 -4.37 -4.93
CA SER A 34 -10.37 -5.49 -4.92
C SER A 34 -9.88 -6.61 -4.01
#